data_AF-A0A7X3Y4N6-F1
#
_entry.id   AF-A0A7X3Y4N6-F1
#
_cell.length_a   1.000
_cell.length_b   1.000
_cell.length_c   1.000
_cell.angle_alpha   90.00
_cell.angle_beta   90.00
_cell.angle_gamma   90.00
#
_symmetry.space_group_name_H-M   'P 1'
#
loop_
_entity.id
_entity.type
_entity.pdbx_description
1 polymer ?
#
loop_
_entity_poly.entity_id
_entity_poly.type
_entity_poly.pdbx_seq_one_letter_code
_entity_poly.pdbx_strand_id
1 'polypeptide(L)'
;MTIQPPRHAALPPVPRKPNNVDQLEIPLARRRHSGNRGDGLPEDTLYIDRGCGDDCTRSLECPYPRCRYDEPLAARRERLTSRDKAIVAARFKEGLPIAVIAERFNVGTRTVFRVLRSARSETKPATTTKRKATI
;
A
#
# COMPACT_ATOMS: atom_id res chain seq x y z
N MET A 1 -34.05 36.32 -14.37
CA MET A 1 -33.47 36.19 -13.03
C MET A 1 -32.36 35.15 -13.11
N THR A 2 -31.12 35.58 -13.24
CA THR A 2 -29.97 34.70 -13.51
C THR A 2 -29.41 34.22 -12.17
N ILE A 3 -29.60 32.94 -11.85
CA ILE A 3 -29.07 32.33 -10.63
C ILE A 3 -27.56 32.12 -10.85
N GLN A 4 -26.73 32.89 -10.15
CA GLN A 4 -25.29 32.64 -10.11
C GLN A 4 -25.02 31.37 -9.29
N PRO A 5 -24.14 30.46 -9.75
CA PRO A 5 -23.72 29.33 -8.94
C PRO A 5 -22.89 29.81 -7.73
N PRO A 6 -22.92 29.07 -6.60
CA PRO A 6 -22.15 29.45 -5.42
C PRO A 6 -20.65 29.39 -5.73
N ARG A 7 -19.94 30.47 -5.39
CA ARG A 7 -18.48 30.52 -5.42
C ARG A 7 -17.97 29.52 -4.38
N HIS A 8 -17.56 28.33 -4.81
CA HIS A 8 -16.84 27.40 -3.95
C HIS A 8 -15.62 28.13 -3.38
N ALA A 9 -15.62 28.32 -2.06
CA ALA A 9 -14.48 28.87 -1.35
C ALA A 9 -13.25 28.02 -1.70
N ALA A 10 -12.19 28.68 -2.20
CA ALA A 10 -10.93 28.01 -2.45
C ALA A 10 -10.44 27.42 -1.13
N LEU A 11 -10.45 26.09 -1.03
CA LEU A 11 -9.87 25.40 0.11
C LEU A 11 -8.39 25.80 0.20
N PRO A 12 -7.88 26.13 1.39
CA PRO A 12 -6.46 26.43 1.55
C PRO A 12 -5.62 25.24 1.09
N PRO A 13 -4.44 25.48 0.48
CA PRO A 13 -3.58 24.39 0.04
C PRO A 13 -3.22 23.52 1.25
N VAL A 14 -3.61 22.24 1.20
CA VAL A 14 -3.18 21.26 2.19
C VAL A 14 -1.65 21.18 2.16
N PRO A 15 -0.95 21.37 3.29
CA PRO A 15 0.49 21.28 3.31
C PRO A 15 0.90 19.86 2.88
N ARG A 16 1.74 19.79 1.84
CA ARG A 16 2.35 18.51 1.45
C ARG A 16 3.16 18.03 2.64
N LYS A 17 2.90 16.81 3.12
CA LYS A 17 3.74 16.17 4.14
C LYS A 17 5.20 16.21 3.66
N PRO A 18 6.14 16.71 4.46
CA PRO A 18 7.54 16.74 4.06
C PRO A 18 8.01 15.32 3.77
N ASN A 19 8.57 15.10 2.57
CA ASN A 19 9.14 13.81 2.13
C ASN A 19 10.54 13.57 2.74
N ASN A 20 10.80 14.09 3.94
CA ASN A 20 12.13 14.04 4.53
C ASN A 20 12.17 12.94 5.60
N VAL A 21 12.78 11.81 5.26
CA VAL A 21 13.04 10.69 6.16
C VAL A 21 14.35 10.91 6.94
N ASP A 22 15.08 12.01 6.69
CA ASP A 22 16.45 12.22 7.19
C ASP A 22 16.55 13.00 8.53
N GLN A 23 15.47 13.18 9.29
CA GLN A 23 15.52 13.90 10.58
C GLN A 23 15.20 13.06 11.83
N LEU A 24 15.16 11.75 11.71
CA LEU A 24 15.39 10.88 12.88
C LEU A 24 16.85 10.44 12.84
N GLU A 25 17.73 11.20 13.50
CA GLU A 25 19.12 10.76 13.70
C GLU A 25 19.13 9.46 14.50
N ILE A 26 19.29 8.34 13.79
CA ILE A 26 19.63 7.04 14.37
C ILE A 26 21.07 6.75 13.92
N PRO A 27 22.10 7.01 14.76
CA PRO A 27 23.45 6.63 14.42
C PRO A 27 23.64 5.15 14.76
N LEU A 28 23.26 4.26 13.84
CA LEU A 28 23.64 2.85 13.90
C LEU A 28 24.25 2.43 12.57
N ALA A 29 25.58 2.46 12.57
CA ALA A 29 26.47 1.94 11.54
C ALA A 29 25.92 0.66 10.88
N ARG A 30 26.06 0.58 9.55
CA ARG A 30 25.82 -0.60 8.71
C ARG A 30 26.38 -1.88 9.36
N ARG A 31 25.54 -2.60 10.13
CA ARG A 31 25.82 -3.99 10.51
C ARG A 31 25.26 -4.90 9.42
N ARG A 32 26.18 -5.54 8.70
CA ARG A 32 25.89 -6.73 7.89
C ARG A 32 25.24 -7.74 8.84
N HIS A 33 23.96 -8.04 8.64
CA HIS A 33 23.28 -9.09 9.40
C HIS A 33 23.79 -10.45 8.88
N SER A 34 24.94 -10.86 9.41
CA SER A 34 25.37 -12.25 9.40
C SER A 34 24.46 -13.00 10.37
N GLY A 35 23.93 -14.14 9.91
CA GLY A 35 22.86 -14.88 10.57
C GLY A 35 23.05 -15.09 12.07
N ASN A 36 22.03 -14.70 12.83
CA ASN A 36 21.73 -15.28 14.13
C ASN A 36 20.22 -15.55 14.12
N ARG A 37 19.79 -16.79 14.37
CA ARG A 37 18.39 -17.10 14.73
C ARG A 37 18.20 -16.64 16.18
N GLY A 38 18.19 -15.33 16.36
CA GLY A 38 17.84 -14.67 17.60
C GLY A 38 16.34 -14.48 17.63
N ASP A 39 15.60 -15.55 17.89
CA ASP A 39 14.15 -15.51 18.12
C ASP A 39 13.83 -14.95 19.54
N GLY A 40 14.74 -14.15 20.12
CA GLY A 40 14.52 -13.35 21.31
C GLY A 40 14.15 -11.94 20.87
N LEU A 41 12.85 -11.64 20.92
CA LEU A 41 12.23 -10.36 20.58
C LEU A 41 12.96 -9.17 21.22
N PRO A 42 12.81 -7.93 20.73
CA PRO A 42 13.42 -6.81 21.42
C PRO A 42 12.56 -6.52 22.67
N GLU A 43 13.04 -6.93 23.84
CA GLU A 43 12.42 -6.68 25.16
C GLU A 43 12.10 -5.19 25.42
N ASP A 44 12.79 -4.28 24.73
CA ASP A 44 12.58 -2.83 24.82
C ASP A 44 11.86 -2.24 23.59
N THR A 45 11.11 -3.03 22.84
CA THR A 45 10.28 -2.49 21.76
C THR A 45 9.07 -1.78 22.34
N LEU A 46 9.00 -0.47 22.16
CA LEU A 46 7.79 0.30 22.41
C LEU A 46 6.72 -0.08 21.36
N TYR A 47 5.86 -1.05 21.72
CA TYR A 47 4.66 -1.37 20.95
C TYR A 47 3.59 -0.32 21.22
N ILE A 48 3.50 0.65 20.31
CA ILE A 48 2.45 1.67 20.37
C ILE A 48 1.20 1.13 19.68
N ASP A 49 0.16 0.84 20.46
CA ASP A 49 -1.16 0.53 19.90
C ASP A 49 -1.81 1.80 19.34
N ARG A 50 -1.87 1.88 18.01
CA ARG A 50 -2.56 2.95 17.27
C ARG A 50 -3.92 2.51 16.72
N GLY A 51 -4.32 1.25 16.99
CA GLY A 51 -5.46 0.62 16.33
C GLY A 51 -5.29 0.51 14.81
N CYS A 52 -6.38 0.23 14.11
CA CYS A 52 -6.39 0.08 12.64
C CYS A 52 -6.63 1.38 11.87
N GLY A 53 -7.07 2.46 12.55
CA GLY A 53 -7.39 3.75 11.93
C GLY A 53 -8.77 3.86 11.27
N ASP A 54 -9.52 2.76 11.16
CA ASP A 54 -10.92 2.75 10.76
C ASP A 54 -11.78 3.00 12.03
N ASP A 55 -11.79 4.23 12.56
CA ASP A 55 -12.47 4.60 13.82
C ASP A 55 -12.02 3.87 15.11
N CYS A 56 -11.01 3.00 15.03
CA CYS A 56 -10.39 2.32 16.17
C CYS A 56 -9.00 2.91 16.45
N THR A 57 -8.86 3.60 17.60
CA THR A 57 -7.57 4.15 18.09
C THR A 57 -6.77 3.17 18.94
N ARG A 58 -7.43 2.12 19.43
CA ARG A 58 -6.85 1.00 20.17
C ARG A 58 -7.45 -0.30 19.68
N SER A 59 -6.63 -1.33 19.56
CA SER A 59 -6.99 -2.59 18.90
C SER A 59 -8.07 -3.37 19.67
N LEU A 60 -8.13 -3.20 20.99
CA LEU A 60 -9.08 -3.91 21.87
C LEU A 60 -10.36 -3.13 22.19
N GLU A 61 -10.52 -1.93 21.63
CA GLU A 61 -11.68 -1.05 21.87
C GLU A 61 -12.52 -0.87 20.58
N CYS A 62 -12.30 -1.75 19.59
CA CYS A 62 -12.87 -1.58 18.26
C CYS A 62 -14.38 -1.92 18.25
N PRO A 63 -15.27 -1.06 17.72
CA PRO A 63 -16.71 -1.27 17.77
C PRO A 63 -17.21 -2.27 16.71
N TYR A 64 -16.33 -2.76 15.83
CA TYR A 64 -16.73 -3.67 14.76
C TYR A 64 -16.78 -5.13 15.24
N PRO A 65 -17.78 -5.91 14.79
CA PRO A 65 -17.95 -7.31 15.20
C PRO A 65 -16.87 -8.26 14.63
N ARG A 66 -16.07 -7.80 13.67
CA ARG A 66 -14.93 -8.54 13.11
C ARG A 66 -13.75 -7.60 12.93
N CYS A 67 -12.58 -8.01 13.41
CA CYS A 67 -11.36 -7.26 13.18
C CYS A 67 -10.91 -7.41 11.73
N ARG A 68 -10.49 -6.30 11.12
CA ARG A 68 -9.90 -6.28 9.77
C ARG A 68 -8.64 -7.13 9.65
N TYR A 69 -7.91 -7.32 10.75
CA TYR A 69 -6.71 -8.16 10.79
C TYR A 69 -7.00 -9.64 11.03
N ASP A 70 -8.19 -9.98 11.54
CA ASP A 70 -8.63 -11.36 11.72
C ASP A 70 -9.11 -12.00 10.40
N GLU A 71 -9.23 -11.21 9.33
CA GLU A 71 -9.53 -11.77 8.02
C GLU A 71 -8.39 -12.70 7.56
N PRO A 72 -8.70 -13.92 7.09
CA PRO A 72 -7.69 -14.83 6.61
C PRO A 72 -6.93 -14.18 5.45
N LEU A 73 -5.59 -14.29 5.49
CA LEU A 73 -4.70 -13.70 4.49
C LEU A 73 -5.10 -14.07 3.05
N ALA A 74 -5.67 -15.27 2.86
CA ALA A 74 -6.22 -15.71 1.58
C ALA A 74 -7.34 -14.78 1.07
N ALA A 75 -8.37 -14.50 1.88
CA ALA A 75 -9.47 -13.62 1.50
C ALA A 75 -8.97 -12.19 1.20
N ARG A 76 -8.03 -11.67 1.99
CA ARG A 76 -7.40 -10.37 1.71
C ARG A 76 -6.66 -10.38 0.37
N ARG A 77 -5.90 -11.44 0.06
CA ARG A 77 -5.20 -11.60 -1.22
C ARG A 77 -6.18 -11.68 -2.39
N GLU A 78 -7.28 -12.43 -2.25
CA GLU A 78 -8.33 -12.53 -3.26
C GLU A 78 -8.97 -11.18 -3.59
N ARG A 79 -9.29 -10.36 -2.58
CA ARG A 79 -9.82 -9.01 -2.81
C ARG A 79 -8.82 -8.11 -3.53
N LEU A 80 -7.55 -8.15 -3.11
CA LEU A 80 -6.49 -7.36 -3.75
C LEU A 80 -6.29 -7.78 -5.22
N THR A 81 -6.22 -9.08 -5.49
CA THR A 81 -6.07 -9.58 -6.87
C THR A 81 -7.27 -9.24 -7.74
N SER A 82 -8.48 -9.29 -7.19
CA SER A 82 -9.72 -8.92 -7.90
C SER A 82 -9.71 -7.43 -8.27
N ARG A 83 -9.35 -6.54 -7.33
CA ARG A 83 -9.18 -5.11 -7.60
C ARG A 83 -8.11 -4.88 -8.66
N ASP A 84 -6.96 -5.54 -8.53
CA ASP A 84 -5.83 -5.34 -9.43
C ASP A 84 -6.17 -5.79 -10.87
N LYS A 85 -6.90 -6.89 -11.03
CA LYS A 85 -7.48 -7.30 -12.33
C LYS A 85 -8.44 -6.25 -12.90
N ALA A 86 -9.29 -5.66 -12.05
CA ALA A 86 -10.20 -4.60 -12.47
C ALA A 86 -9.45 -3.32 -12.91
N ILE A 87 -8.36 -2.96 -12.23
CA ILE A 87 -7.47 -1.85 -12.61
C ILE A 87 -6.82 -2.11 -13.98
N VAL A 88 -6.34 -3.34 -14.21
CA VAL A 88 -5.77 -3.75 -15.50
C VAL A 88 -6.83 -3.67 -16.60
N ALA A 89 -8.04 -4.19 -16.35
CA ALA A 89 -9.15 -4.12 -17.30
C ALA A 89 -9.55 -2.68 -17.63
N ALA A 90 -9.68 -1.80 -16.62
CA ALA A 90 -9.98 -0.39 -16.81
C ALA A 90 -8.91 0.31 -17.69
N ARG A 91 -7.65 -0.10 -17.59
CA ARG A 91 -6.59 0.47 -18.43
C ARG A 91 -6.61 -0.07 -19.86
N PHE A 92 -6.70 -1.40 -20.03
CA PHE A 92 -6.49 -2.05 -21.34
C PHE A 92 -7.78 -2.25 -22.14
N LYS A 93 -8.92 -2.42 -21.50
CA LYS A 93 -10.22 -2.59 -22.16
C LYS A 93 -10.94 -1.25 -22.35
N GLU A 94 -10.93 -0.41 -21.32
CA GLU A 94 -11.66 0.87 -21.34
C GLU A 94 -10.78 2.06 -21.76
N GLY A 95 -9.45 1.90 -21.79
CA GLY A 95 -8.53 2.95 -22.23
C GLY A 95 -8.39 4.12 -21.26
N LEU A 96 -8.93 4.01 -20.04
CA LEU A 96 -9.01 5.13 -19.09
C LEU A 96 -7.62 5.68 -18.72
N PRO A 97 -7.51 7.00 -18.48
CA PRO A 97 -6.27 7.62 -18.00
C PRO A 97 -6.03 7.25 -16.53
N ILE A 98 -4.75 7.24 -16.14
CA ILE A 98 -4.31 6.75 -14.82
C ILE A 98 -4.93 7.55 -13.66
N ALA A 99 -5.12 8.86 -13.82
CA ALA A 99 -5.74 9.71 -12.81
C ALA A 99 -7.19 9.29 -12.54
N VAL A 100 -7.98 9.04 -13.60
CA VAL A 100 -9.37 8.60 -13.49
C VAL A 100 -9.46 7.19 -12.88
N ILE A 101 -8.53 6.30 -13.22
CA ILE A 101 -8.45 4.96 -12.59
C ILE A 101 -8.16 5.09 -11.09
N ALA A 102 -7.22 5.97 -10.71
CA ALA A 102 -6.86 6.20 -9.32
C ALA A 102 -8.07 6.67 -8.49
N GLU A 103 -8.82 7.64 -9.02
CA GLU A 103 -10.05 8.14 -8.42
C GLU A 103 -11.14 7.06 -8.35
N ARG A 104 -11.41 6.37 -9.46
CA ARG A 104 -12.46 5.34 -9.55
C ARG A 104 -12.28 4.21 -8.54
N PHE A 105 -11.03 3.81 -8.29
CA PHE A 105 -10.72 2.73 -7.34
C PHE A 105 -10.31 3.23 -5.95
N ASN A 106 -10.37 4.53 -5.70
CA ASN A 106 -9.92 5.17 -4.46
C ASN A 106 -8.50 4.73 -4.03
N VAL A 107 -7.57 4.74 -4.99
CA VAL A 107 -6.16 4.35 -4.77
C VAL A 107 -5.22 5.44 -5.28
N GLY A 108 -4.03 5.54 -4.70
CA GLY A 108 -3.01 6.44 -5.23
C GLY A 108 -2.49 6.05 -6.62
N THR A 109 -2.04 7.03 -7.40
CA THR A 109 -1.46 6.86 -8.73
C THR A 109 -0.32 5.83 -8.75
N ARG A 110 0.52 5.83 -7.70
CA ARG A 110 1.61 4.86 -7.51
C ARG A 110 1.10 3.41 -7.47
N THR A 111 -0.07 3.17 -6.87
CA THR A 111 -0.69 1.84 -6.81
C THR A 111 -1.09 1.39 -8.21
N VAL A 112 -1.71 2.28 -9.00
CA VAL A 112 -2.08 1.97 -10.39
C VAL A 112 -0.84 1.62 -11.22
N PHE A 113 0.22 2.44 -11.16
CA PHE A 113 1.48 2.15 -11.85
C PHE A 113 2.11 0.81 -11.42
N ARG A 114 2.09 0.51 -10.13
CA ARG A 114 2.62 -0.75 -9.59
C ARG A 114 1.85 -1.95 -10.15
N VAL A 115 0.52 -1.90 -10.13
CA VAL A 115 -0.35 -2.96 -10.66
C VAL A 115 -0.10 -3.17 -12.15
N LEU A 116 -0.06 -2.09 -12.94
CA LEU A 116 0.22 -2.18 -14.38
C LEU A 116 1.64 -2.67 -14.69
N ARG A 117 2.61 -2.41 -13.81
CA ARG A 117 3.97 -2.98 -13.93
C ARG A 117 3.95 -4.48 -13.65
N SER A 118 3.30 -4.91 -12.56
CA SER A 118 3.20 -6.33 -12.20
C SER A 118 2.50 -7.15 -13.29
N ALA A 119 1.40 -6.63 -13.85
CA ALA A 119 0.70 -7.30 -14.95
C ALA A 119 1.58 -7.50 -16.19
N ARG A 120 2.43 -6.51 -16.53
CA ARG A 120 3.40 -6.63 -17.63
C ARG A 120 4.50 -7.63 -17.36
N SER A 121 4.94 -7.78 -16.10
CA SER A 121 5.95 -8.79 -15.75
C SER A 121 5.38 -10.20 -15.73
N GLU A 122 4.12 -10.39 -15.34
CA GLU A 122 3.44 -11.69 -15.38
C GLU A 122 3.26 -12.20 -16.81
N THR A 123 3.05 -11.30 -17.78
CA THR A 123 2.94 -11.66 -19.20
C THR A 123 4.28 -11.95 -19.88
N LYS A 124 5.41 -11.58 -19.29
CA LYS A 124 6.74 -11.87 -19.85
C LYS A 124 7.11 -13.30 -19.45
N PRO A 125 7.42 -14.22 -20.40
CA PRO A 125 7.83 -15.57 -20.03
C PRO A 125 9.07 -15.47 -19.14
N ALA A 126 9.02 -16.11 -17.97
CA ALA A 126 10.12 -16.14 -17.03
C ALA A 126 11.36 -16.70 -17.74
N THR A 127 12.37 -15.87 -17.94
CA THR A 127 13.68 -16.32 -18.40
C THR A 127 14.27 -17.21 -17.31
N THR A 128 14.16 -18.53 -17.49
CA THR A 128 14.76 -19.56 -16.64
C THR A 128 16.26 -19.29 -16.48
N THR A 129 16.68 -18.78 -15.33
CA THR A 129 18.10 -18.74 -14.99
C THR A 129 18.53 -20.17 -14.64
N LYS A 130 19.20 -20.83 -15.59
CA LYS A 130 19.85 -22.14 -15.42
C LYS A 130 20.78 -22.07 -14.19
N ARG A 131 20.45 -22.78 -13.10
CA ARG A 131 21.43 -23.07 -12.05
C ARG A 131 22.27 -24.25 -12.54
N LYS A 132 23.56 -24.03 -12.79
CA LYS A 132 24.53 -25.13 -13.01
C LYS A 132 24.63 -25.91 -11.71
N ALA A 133 24.28 -27.18 -11.74
CA ALA A 133 24.64 -28.14 -10.70
C ALA A 133 26.13 -28.47 -10.88
N THR A 134 26.92 -28.27 -9.82
CA THR A 134 28.30 -28.73 -9.75
C THR A 134 28.28 -30.13 -9.13
N ILE A 135 28.99 -31.05 -9.79
CA ILE A 135 29.21 -32.46 -9.42
C ILE A 135 30.20 -32.52 -8.25
#